data_AF-A0A7G8XB58-F1
#
_entry.id   AF-A0A7G8XB58-F1
#
_cell.length_a   1.000
_cell.length_b   1.000
_cell.length_c   1.000
_cell.angle_alpha   90.00
_cell.angle_beta   90.00
_cell.angle_gamma   90.00
#
_symmetry.space_group_name_H-M   'P 1'
#
loop_
_entity.id
_entity.type
_entity.pdbx_description
1 polymer ?
#
loop_
_entity_poly.entity_id
_entity_poly.type
_entity_poly.pdbx_seq_one_letter_code
_entity_poly.pdbx_strand_id
1 'polypeptide(L)'
;MRNEKVPIDMSSEQKEILGSLSKRQLMYIAGGGLILYAYIPIVFKMLSGAGWIIASIAALCSAAPTLTIIFFLGFIKVEKFNINRDYYYVSVK
;
A
#
# COMPACT_ATOMS: atom_id res chain seq x y z
N MET A 1 -5.90 -26.66 18.03
CA MET A 1 -4.91 -25.56 18.09
C MET A 1 -5.19 -24.74 19.33
N ARG A 2 -4.21 -24.60 20.23
CA ARG A 2 -4.31 -23.71 21.39
C ARG A 2 -4.12 -22.29 20.86
N ASN A 3 -5.13 -21.42 20.99
CA ASN A 3 -5.01 -20.00 20.63
C ASN A 3 -4.16 -19.30 21.69
N GLU A 4 -2.85 -19.48 21.60
CA GLU A 4 -1.90 -18.77 22.43
C GLU A 4 -1.70 -17.39 21.84
N LYS A 5 -2.02 -16.36 22.61
CA LYS A 5 -1.64 -14.99 22.27
C LYS A 5 -0.12 -14.89 22.41
N VAL A 6 0.60 -15.20 21.34
CA VAL A 6 2.02 -14.90 21.24
C VAL A 6 2.15 -13.37 21.37
N PRO A 7 3.08 -12.84 22.18
CA PRO A 7 3.33 -11.41 22.22
C PRO A 7 3.57 -10.91 20.79
N ILE A 8 2.75 -9.95 20.38
CA ILE A 8 2.83 -9.33 19.06
C ILE A 8 4.19 -8.65 18.95
N ASP A 9 4.99 -9.03 17.94
CA ASP A 9 6.29 -8.41 17.69
C ASP A 9 6.13 -6.96 17.23
N MET A 10 6.17 -6.06 18.21
CA MET A 10 6.13 -4.62 18.04
C MET A 10 7.43 -4.05 17.45
N SER A 11 8.53 -4.82 17.40
CA SER A 11 9.80 -4.35 16.81
C SER A 11 9.66 -4.10 15.32
N SER A 12 8.88 -4.95 14.62
CA SER A 12 8.67 -4.83 13.17
C SER A 12 7.72 -3.68 12.76
N GLU A 13 6.96 -3.14 13.72
CA GLU A 13 6.08 -1.97 13.57
C GLU A 13 6.78 -0.66 13.95
N GLN A 14 8.02 -0.75 14.46
CA GLN A 14 8.78 0.42 14.85
C GLN A 14 9.07 1.31 13.63
N LYS A 15 8.89 2.61 13.81
CA LYS A 15 9.17 3.59 12.76
C LYS A 15 10.67 3.80 12.67
N GLU A 16 11.26 3.33 11.58
CA GLU A 16 12.70 3.39 11.38
C GLU A 16 13.11 4.55 10.47
N ILE A 17 12.30 4.87 9.45
CA ILE A 17 12.61 5.95 8.51
C ILE A 17 12.03 7.25 9.04
N LEU A 18 12.93 8.18 9.39
CA LEU A 18 12.61 9.54 9.88
C LEU A 18 11.67 9.56 11.10
N GLY A 19 11.56 8.44 11.84
CA GLY A 19 10.57 8.29 12.90
C GLY A 19 9.11 8.37 12.42
N SER A 20 8.87 8.32 11.11
CA SER A 20 7.55 8.50 10.49
C SER A 20 7.01 7.22 9.84
N LEU A 21 7.88 6.46 9.16
CA LEU A 21 7.52 5.27 8.39
C LEU A 21 8.18 3.99 8.93
N SER A 22 7.44 2.88 8.94
CA SER A 22 7.98 1.54 9.20
C SER A 22 8.56 0.91 7.93
N LYS A 23 9.43 -0.11 8.08
CA LYS A 23 9.96 -0.91 6.95
C LYS A 23 8.84 -1.45 6.05
N ARG A 24 7.71 -1.86 6.64
CA ARG A 24 6.55 -2.41 5.93
C ARG A 24 5.85 -1.36 5.08
N GLN A 25 5.63 -0.18 5.64
CA GLN A 25 5.09 0.96 4.88
C GLN A 25 5.97 1.30 3.68
N LEU A 26 7.29 1.23 3.87
CA LEU A 26 8.24 1.45 2.78
C LEU A 26 8.11 0.38 1.69
N MET A 27 7.93 -0.90 2.04
CA MET A 27 7.66 -1.96 1.04
C MET A 27 6.38 -1.71 0.25
N TYR A 28 5.30 -1.25 0.89
CA TYR A 28 4.05 -0.91 0.21
C TYR A 28 4.22 0.28 -0.74
N ILE A 29 4.94 1.33 -0.32
CA ILE A 29 5.23 2.49 -1.18
C ILE A 29 6.14 2.11 -2.34
N ALA A 30 7.22 1.36 -2.07
CA ALA A 30 8.19 0.97 -3.09
C ALA A 30 7.60 -0.01 -4.11
N GLY A 31 6.95 -1.08 -3.63
CA GLY A 31 6.31 -2.07 -4.48
C GLY A 31 5.13 -1.48 -5.25
N GLY A 32 4.29 -0.70 -4.57
CA GLY A 32 3.18 0.02 -5.20
C GLY A 32 3.63 1.04 -6.24
N GLY A 33 4.69 1.79 -5.93
CA GLY A 33 5.31 2.75 -6.84
C GLY A 33 5.90 2.08 -8.08
N LEU A 34 6.57 0.92 -7.92
CA LEU A 34 7.07 0.13 -9.05
C LEU A 34 5.95 -0.37 -9.96
N ILE A 35 4.86 -0.86 -9.38
CA ILE A 35 3.68 -1.29 -10.14
C ILE A 35 3.11 -0.10 -10.93
N LEU A 36 2.84 1.02 -10.26
CA LEU A 36 2.34 2.24 -10.89
C LEU A 36 3.26 2.72 -12.02
N TYR A 37 4.57 2.73 -11.78
CA TYR A 37 5.57 3.12 -12.78
C TYR A 37 5.55 2.22 -14.02
N ALA A 38 5.30 0.91 -13.85
CA ALA A 38 5.26 -0.03 -14.96
C ALA A 38 4.02 0.13 -15.84
N TYR A 39 2.82 0.27 -15.26
CA TYR A 39 1.57 0.22 -16.04
C TYR A 39 0.99 1.60 -16.43
N ILE A 40 1.22 2.67 -15.66
CA ILE A 40 0.70 4.01 -15.98
C ILE A 40 1.12 4.48 -17.38
N PRO A 41 2.39 4.33 -17.81
CA PRO A 41 2.80 4.75 -19.15
C PRO A 41 2.07 4.01 -20.27
N ILE A 42 1.69 2.75 -20.04
CA ILE A 42 0.94 1.93 -21.00
C ILE A 42 -0.48 2.49 -21.13
N VAL A 43 -1.17 2.71 -20.00
CA VAL A 43 -2.52 3.31 -19.97
C VAL A 43 -2.53 4.68 -20.64
N PHE A 44 -1.52 5.50 -20.34
CA PHE A 44 -1.40 6.83 -20.93
C PHE A 44 -1.22 6.78 -22.46
N LYS A 45 -0.34 5.89 -22.96
CA LYS A 45 -0.11 5.73 -24.41
C LYS A 45 -1.32 5.18 -25.16
N MET A 46 -2.12 4.33 -24.53
CA MET A 46 -3.35 3.82 -25.16
C MET A 46 -4.39 4.91 -25.39
N LEU A 47 -4.42 5.93 -24.53
CA LEU A 47 -5.43 7.00 -24.56
C LEU A 47 -4.88 8.33 -25.06
N SER A 48 -3.59 8.43 -25.36
CA SER A 48 -2.97 9.67 -25.86
C SER A 48 -3.55 10.14 -27.18
N GLY A 49 -4.15 9.23 -27.98
CA GLY A 49 -4.85 9.56 -29.22
C GLY A 49 -6.12 10.41 -29.01
N ALA A 50 -6.74 10.36 -27.83
CA ALA A 50 -7.90 11.19 -27.49
C ALA A 50 -7.50 12.58 -26.95
N GLY A 51 -6.21 12.84 -26.78
CA GLY A 51 -5.68 14.07 -26.19
C GLY A 51 -5.07 13.86 -24.81
N TRP A 52 -4.02 14.64 -24.52
CA TRP A 52 -3.20 14.48 -23.32
C TRP A 52 -3.97 14.67 -22.00
N ILE A 53 -5.00 15.53 -21.99
CA ILE A 53 -5.84 15.78 -20.80
C ILE A 53 -6.63 14.51 -20.46
N ILE A 54 -7.28 13.91 -21.46
CA ILE A 54 -8.10 12.70 -21.29
C ILE A 54 -7.22 11.52 -20.87
N ALA A 55 -6.05 11.37 -21.50
CA ALA A 55 -5.07 10.35 -21.12
C ALA A 55 -4.58 10.52 -19.67
N SER A 56 -4.36 11.75 -19.21
CA SER A 56 -3.94 12.05 -17.83
C SER A 56 -5.03 11.69 -16.81
N ILE A 57 -6.28 12.06 -17.08
CA ILE A 57 -7.43 11.74 -16.21
C ILE A 57 -7.60 10.23 -16.11
N ALA A 58 -7.55 9.51 -17.24
CA ALA A 58 -7.70 8.06 -17.24
C ALA A 58 -6.56 7.34 -16.52
N ALA A 59 -5.31 7.81 -16.68
CA ALA A 59 -4.17 7.30 -15.94
C ALA A 59 -4.31 7.51 -14.42
N LEU A 60 -4.81 8.68 -13.99
CA LEU A 60 -5.10 8.96 -12.58
C LEU A 60 -6.22 8.07 -12.03
N CYS A 61 -7.32 7.92 -12.76
CA CYS A 61 -8.41 7.02 -12.39
C CYS A 61 -7.93 5.58 -12.28
N SER A 62 -7.05 5.14 -13.17
CA SER A 62 -6.45 3.81 -13.11
C SER A 62 -5.43 3.65 -11.98
N ALA A 63 -4.82 4.73 -11.49
CA ALA A 63 -3.93 4.72 -10.33
C ALA A 63 -4.69 4.62 -8.99
N ALA A 64 -5.92 5.14 -8.93
CA ALA A 64 -6.74 5.17 -7.74
C ALA A 64 -6.92 3.81 -7.02
N PRO A 65 -7.29 2.69 -7.70
CA PRO A 65 -7.45 1.41 -7.01
C PRO A 65 -6.16 0.91 -6.37
N THR A 66 -5.03 1.05 -7.08
CA THR A 66 -3.71 0.61 -6.61
C THR A 66 -3.27 1.42 -5.39
N LEU A 67 -3.43 2.74 -5.44
CA LEU A 67 -3.17 3.64 -4.31
C LEU A 67 -4.08 3.33 -3.11
N THR A 68 -5.34 2.99 -3.36
CA THR A 68 -6.29 2.62 -2.29
C THR A 68 -5.82 1.38 -1.56
N ILE A 69 -5.33 0.35 -2.27
CA ILE A 69 -4.81 -0.89 -1.66
C ILE A 69 -3.54 -0.61 -0.85
N ILE A 70 -2.60 0.14 -1.43
CA ILE A 70 -1.33 0.53 -0.76
C ILE A 70 -1.63 1.27 0.54
N PHE A 71 -2.56 2.24 0.50
CA PHE A 71 -2.92 3.02 1.66
C PHE A 71 -3.66 2.20 2.71
N PHE A 72 -4.62 1.37 2.28
CA PHE A 72 -5.42 0.54 3.16
C PHE A 72 -4.58 -0.50 3.92
N LEU A 73 -3.63 -1.13 3.26
CA LEU A 73 -2.79 -2.16 3.88
C LEU A 73 -1.63 -1.54 4.68
N GLY A 74 -0.98 -0.51 4.14
CA GLY A 74 0.22 0.07 4.74
C GLY A 74 -0.04 1.10 5.85
N PHE A 75 -1.15 1.83 5.80
CA PHE A 75 -1.37 2.99 6.68
C PHE A 75 -2.57 2.88 7.61
N ILE A 76 -3.55 2.03 7.31
CA ILE A 76 -4.70 1.85 8.20
C ILE A 76 -4.35 0.82 9.28
N LYS A 77 -4.34 1.29 10.53
CA LYS A 77 -4.16 0.47 11.72
C LYS A 77 -5.48 -0.09 12.21
N VAL A 78 -5.43 -1.27 12.83
CA VAL A 78 -6.52 -1.83 13.62
C VAL A 78 -6.35 -1.35 15.05
N GLU A 79 -7.15 -0.37 15.48
CA GLU A 79 -7.03 0.29 16.80
C GLU A 79 -6.99 -0.69 17.96
N LYS A 80 -7.80 -1.76 17.89
CA LYS A 80 -7.88 -2.81 18.92
C LYS A 80 -6.54 -3.49 19.23
N PHE A 81 -5.63 -3.54 18.26
CA PHE A 81 -4.33 -4.22 18.36
C PHE A 81 -3.15 -3.30 18.09
N ASN A 82 -3.39 -2.04 17.69
CA ASN A 82 -2.40 -1.05 17.29
C ASN A 82 -1.42 -1.50 16.17
N ILE A 83 -1.80 -2.52 15.41
CA ILE A 83 -1.04 -3.08 14.28
C ILE A 83 -1.62 -2.64 12.94
N ASN A 84 -0.78 -2.60 11.91
CA ASN A 84 -1.25 -2.41 10.54
C ASN A 84 -2.11 -3.60 10.07
N ARG A 85 -3.07 -3.31 9.16
CA ARG A 85 -4.03 -4.31 8.66
C ARG A 85 -3.37 -5.48 7.94
N ASP A 86 -2.24 -5.27 7.27
CA ASP A 86 -1.45 -6.32 6.64
C ASP A 86 -1.11 -7.45 7.64
N TYR A 87 -0.59 -7.09 8.80
CA TYR A 87 -0.18 -8.03 9.82
C TYR A 87 -1.38 -8.66 10.53
N TYR A 88 -2.47 -7.89 10.71
CA TYR A 88 -3.71 -8.42 11.27
C TYR A 88 -4.26 -9.58 10.43
N TYR A 89 -4.31 -9.44 9.11
CA TYR A 89 -4.85 -10.49 8.24
C TYR A 89 -3.94 -11.73 8.11
N VAL A 90 -2.63 -11.57 8.33
CA VAL A 90 -1.66 -12.67 8.24
C VAL A 90 -1.49 -13.42 9.57
N SER A 91 -1.49 -12.72 10.70
CA SER A 91 -1.07 -13.30 12.00
C SER A 91 -2.19 -13.56 13.00
N VAL A 92 -3.38 -12.96 12.84
CA VAL A 92 -4.45 -13.00 13.86
C VAL A 92 -5.63 -13.89 13.42
N LYS A 93 -5.51 -14.58 12.29
CA LYS A 93 -6.53 -15.49 11.78
C LYS A 93 -6.47 -16.86 12.44
#